data_AF-A0A8T4U264-F1
#
_entry.id   AF-A0A8T4U264-F1
#
_cell.length_a   1.000
_cell.length_b   1.000
_cell.length_c   1.000
_cell.angle_alpha   90.00
_cell.angle_beta   90.00
_cell.angle_gamma   90.00
#
_symmetry.space_group_name_H-M   'P 1'
#
loop_
_entity.id
_entity.type
_entity.pdbx_description
1 polymer ?
#
loop_
_entity_poly.entity_id
_entity_poly.type
_entity_poly.pdbx_seq_one_letter_code
_entity_poly.pdbx_strand_id
1 'polypeptide(L)'
;MIEQFNDIRKRLEEFEEKREETIRNSREIISLSKQIIYSVQREDFEVDNLIKKINEKIKLLEKTQKYDTQISSVAFQEYVEAIVFYEFIKNKRIPGFIELDVGVEDYLMGLCDLTGELARKSVLAAIKNNVKDVEAIRDFVDDLHLEFLKLNLRNGELRKKYDSIKWNQRKIEDVLFSLKTK
;
A
#
# COMPACT_ATOMS: atom_id res chain seq x y z
N MET A 1 -12.51 -19.54 -42.57
CA MET A 1 -13.29 -19.81 -41.34
C MET A 1 -12.53 -20.70 -40.36
N ILE A 2 -12.09 -21.91 -40.73
CA ILE A 2 -11.32 -22.79 -39.83
C ILE A 2 -10.00 -22.15 -39.37
N GLU A 3 -9.23 -21.55 -40.29
CA GLU A 3 -7.98 -20.84 -39.94
C GLU A 3 -8.19 -19.66 -38.98
N GLN A 4 -9.28 -18.91 -39.16
CA GLN A 4 -9.63 -17.80 -38.25
C GLN A 4 -9.94 -18.31 -36.84
N PHE A 5 -10.66 -19.43 -36.71
CA PHE A 5 -10.92 -20.03 -35.40
C PHE A 5 -9.66 -20.61 -34.75
N ASN A 6 -8.67 -21.05 -35.53
CA ASN A 6 -7.37 -21.44 -35.00
C ASN A 6 -6.58 -20.23 -34.47
N ASP A 7 -6.58 -19.10 -35.18
CA ASP A 7 -5.96 -17.85 -34.68
C ASP A 7 -6.65 -17.36 -33.39
N ILE A 8 -7.98 -17.42 -33.34
CA ILE A 8 -8.75 -17.06 -32.14
C ILE A 8 -8.37 -17.94 -30.94
N ARG A 9 -8.30 -19.26 -31.11
CA ARG A 9 -7.90 -20.18 -30.02
C ARG A 9 -6.51 -19.84 -29.49
N LYS A 10 -5.54 -19.62 -30.39
CA LYS A 10 -4.18 -19.25 -30.00
C LYS A 10 -4.15 -17.94 -29.20
N ARG A 11 -4.90 -16.91 -29.62
CA ARG A 11 -4.99 -15.64 -28.90
C ARG A 11 -5.65 -15.79 -27.53
N LEU A 12 -6.65 -16.67 -27.39
CA LEU A 12 -7.28 -16.95 -26.11
C LEU A 12 -6.32 -17.66 -25.15
N GLU A 13 -5.57 -18.65 -25.65
CA GLU A 13 -4.54 -19.34 -24.87
C GLU A 13 -3.46 -18.35 -24.38
N GLU A 14 -2.92 -17.51 -25.28
CA GLU A 14 -1.95 -16.47 -24.90
C GLU A 14 -2.50 -15.43 -23.91
N PHE A 15 -3.80 -15.15 -23.96
CA PHE A 15 -4.47 -14.25 -23.01
C PHE A 15 -4.58 -14.90 -21.62
N GLU A 16 -5.04 -16.15 -21.56
CA GLU A 16 -5.16 -16.88 -20.30
C GLU A 16 -3.81 -17.10 -19.62
N GLU A 17 -2.76 -17.44 -20.37
CA GLU A 17 -1.40 -17.58 -19.81
C GLU A 17 -0.93 -16.29 -19.12
N LYS A 18 -1.12 -15.13 -19.78
CA LYS A 18 -0.75 -13.83 -19.21
C LYS A 18 -1.64 -13.43 -18.03
N ARG A 19 -2.91 -13.81 -18.07
CA ARG A 19 -3.84 -13.59 -16.96
C ARG A 19 -3.43 -14.40 -15.73
N GLU A 20 -3.07 -15.68 -15.90
CA GLU A 20 -2.55 -16.51 -14.82
C GLU A 20 -1.23 -15.97 -14.24
N GLU A 21 -0.33 -15.49 -15.10
CA GLU A 21 0.90 -14.81 -14.68
C GLU A 21 0.60 -13.57 -13.82
N THR A 22 -0.35 -12.74 -14.26
CA THR A 22 -0.81 -11.53 -13.54
C THR A 22 -1.33 -11.87 -12.15
N ILE A 23 -2.21 -12.88 -12.06
CA ILE A 23 -2.79 -13.33 -10.79
C ILE A 23 -1.69 -13.86 -9.86
N ARG A 24 -0.74 -14.64 -10.39
CA ARG A 24 0.35 -15.22 -9.61
C ARG A 24 1.26 -14.15 -9.03
N ASN A 25 1.75 -13.23 -9.87
CA ASN A 25 2.61 -12.13 -9.43
C ASN A 25 1.89 -11.23 -8.42
N SER A 26 0.60 -10.93 -8.65
CA SER A 26 -0.20 -10.13 -7.71
C SER A 26 -0.31 -10.79 -6.33
N ARG A 27 -0.59 -12.10 -6.27
CA ARG A 27 -0.67 -12.84 -5.00
C ARG A 27 0.66 -12.87 -4.27
N GLU A 28 1.77 -13.01 -4.99
CA GLU A 28 3.11 -12.96 -4.40
C GLU A 28 3.42 -11.57 -3.83
N ILE A 29 3.08 -10.49 -4.55
CA ILE A 29 3.25 -9.11 -4.06
C ILE A 29 2.45 -8.91 -2.77
N ILE A 30 1.17 -9.29 -2.74
CA ILE A 30 0.32 -9.17 -1.54
C ILE A 30 0.94 -9.94 -0.36
N SER A 31 1.46 -11.14 -0.61
CA SER A 31 2.12 -11.94 0.44
C SER A 31 3.40 -11.27 0.96
N LEU A 32 4.22 -10.73 0.07
CA LEU A 32 5.45 -10.01 0.43
C LEU A 32 5.16 -8.72 1.20
N SER A 33 4.14 -7.95 0.77
CA SER A 33 3.70 -6.74 1.46
C SER A 33 3.35 -7.01 2.91
N LYS A 34 2.56 -8.06 3.16
CA LYS A 34 2.18 -8.46 4.52
C LYS A 34 3.37 -8.86 5.38
N GLN A 35 4.34 -9.57 4.80
CA GLN A 35 5.57 -9.94 5.50
C GLN A 35 6.40 -8.70 5.87
N ILE A 36 6.55 -7.75 4.94
CA ILE A 36 7.27 -6.49 5.19
C ILE A 36 6.59 -5.69 6.30
N ILE A 37 5.28 -5.45 6.21
CA ILE A 37 4.50 -4.73 7.22
C ILE A 37 4.64 -5.39 8.59
N TYR A 38 4.51 -6.71 8.64
CA TYR A 38 4.63 -7.48 9.88
C TYR A 38 6.00 -7.32 10.53
N SER A 39 7.09 -7.45 9.77
CA SER A 39 8.46 -7.27 10.27
C SER A 39 8.70 -5.84 10.76
N VAL A 40 8.34 -4.84 9.96
CA VAL A 40 8.55 -3.41 10.31
C VAL A 40 7.77 -3.01 11.57
N GLN A 41 6.56 -3.54 11.76
CA GLN A 41 5.77 -3.29 12.97
C GLN A 41 6.48 -3.77 14.25
N ARG A 42 7.23 -4.86 14.13
CA ARG A 42 8.03 -5.45 15.22
C ARG A 42 9.43 -4.85 15.34
N GLU A 43 9.77 -3.82 14.56
CA GLU A 43 11.13 -3.24 14.46
C GLU A 43 12.18 -4.23 13.97
N ASP A 44 11.74 -5.28 13.27
CA ASP A 44 12.62 -6.16 12.52
C ASP A 44 12.80 -5.58 11.11
N PHE A 45 13.96 -4.98 10.88
CA PHE A 45 14.28 -4.29 9.63
C PHE A 45 15.13 -5.14 8.67
N GLU A 46 15.31 -6.44 8.93
CA GLU A 46 16.00 -7.38 8.04
C GLU A 46 15.11 -7.80 6.85
N VAL A 47 14.51 -6.81 6.19
CA VAL A 47 13.53 -6.99 5.10
C VAL A 47 14.10 -6.71 3.72
N ASP A 48 15.40 -6.42 3.60
CA ASP A 48 16.02 -6.01 2.33
C ASP A 48 15.81 -7.04 1.20
N ASN A 49 15.86 -8.34 1.53
CA ASN A 49 15.57 -9.40 0.56
C ASN A 49 14.09 -9.43 0.14
N LEU A 50 13.15 -9.14 1.06
CA LEU A 50 11.73 -9.05 0.74
C LEU A 50 11.46 -7.84 -0.15
N ILE A 51 12.06 -6.69 0.17
CA ILE A 51 11.96 -5.46 -0.61
C ILE A 51 12.55 -5.65 -2.02
N LYS A 52 13.69 -6.34 -2.14
CA LYS A 52 14.25 -6.68 -3.44
C LYS A 52 13.27 -7.53 -4.27
N LYS A 53 12.72 -8.59 -3.68
CA LYS A 53 11.78 -9.49 -4.35
C LYS A 53 10.49 -8.78 -4.78
N ILE A 54 9.90 -7.96 -3.90
CA ILE A 54 8.66 -7.27 -4.23
C ILE A 54 8.87 -6.22 -5.33
N ASN A 55 10.02 -5.52 -5.33
CA ASN A 55 10.41 -4.58 -6.40
C ASN A 55 10.71 -5.28 -7.75
N GLU A 56 11.17 -6.53 -7.73
CA GLU A 56 11.29 -7.33 -8.96
C GLU A 56 9.90 -7.73 -9.47
N LYS A 57 9.01 -8.15 -8.57
CA LYS A 57 7.66 -8.61 -8.90
C LYS A 57 6.76 -7.48 -9.40
N ILE A 58 6.86 -6.28 -8.83
CA ILE A 58 6.05 -5.14 -9.25
C ILE A 58 6.33 -4.75 -10.70
N LYS A 59 7.60 -4.81 -11.14
CA LYS A 59 8.03 -4.58 -12.54
C LYS A 59 7.53 -5.65 -13.50
N LEU A 60 7.28 -6.87 -13.02
CA LEU A 60 6.65 -7.92 -13.83
C LEU A 60 5.15 -7.66 -13.94
N LEU A 61 4.50 -7.30 -12.83
CA LEU A 61 3.07 -6.99 -12.80
C LEU A 61 2.72 -5.78 -13.67
N GLU A 62 3.54 -4.73 -13.67
CA GLU A 62 3.35 -3.53 -14.50
C GLU A 62 3.12 -3.87 -15.99
N LYS A 63 3.79 -4.92 -16.49
CA LYS A 63 3.70 -5.37 -17.89
C LYS A 63 2.43 -6.17 -18.18
N THR A 64 1.85 -6.83 -17.17
CA THR A 64 0.74 -7.77 -17.32
C THR A 64 -0.55 -7.33 -16.65
N GLN A 65 -0.54 -6.23 -15.88
CA GLN A 65 -1.68 -5.72 -15.10
C GLN A 65 -3.01 -5.59 -15.87
N LYS A 66 -2.95 -5.33 -17.18
CA LYS A 66 -4.13 -5.21 -18.05
C LYS A 66 -4.92 -6.52 -18.24
N TYR A 67 -4.33 -7.68 -17.94
CA TYR A 67 -4.96 -8.99 -18.11
C TYR A 67 -5.86 -9.36 -16.93
N ASP A 68 -5.67 -8.76 -15.74
CA ASP A 68 -6.60 -8.82 -14.61
C ASP A 68 -6.47 -7.57 -13.75
N THR A 69 -7.33 -6.57 -14.00
CA THR A 69 -7.21 -5.25 -13.36
C THR A 69 -7.56 -5.28 -11.87
N GLN A 70 -8.44 -6.18 -11.45
CA GLN A 70 -8.93 -6.20 -10.07
C GLN A 70 -7.82 -6.64 -9.12
N ILE A 71 -7.19 -7.79 -9.38
CA ILE A 71 -6.14 -8.31 -8.50
C ILE A 71 -4.86 -7.47 -8.60
N SER A 72 -4.57 -6.90 -9.77
CA SER A 72 -3.42 -6.03 -9.98
C SER A 72 -3.53 -4.77 -9.13
N SER A 73 -4.69 -4.11 -9.12
CA SER A 73 -4.94 -2.92 -8.30
C SER A 73 -4.75 -3.22 -6.81
N VAL A 74 -5.27 -4.36 -6.31
CA VAL A 74 -5.03 -4.78 -4.92
C VAL A 74 -3.55 -4.98 -4.63
N ALA A 75 -2.80 -5.60 -5.54
CA ALA A 75 -1.36 -5.80 -5.36
C ALA A 75 -0.57 -4.48 -5.36
N PHE A 76 -0.92 -3.51 -6.23
CA PHE A 76 -0.29 -2.19 -6.21
C PHE A 76 -0.61 -1.43 -4.92
N GLN A 77 -1.84 -1.50 -4.43
CA GLN A 77 -2.24 -0.87 -3.15
C GLN A 77 -1.43 -1.43 -1.98
N GLU A 78 -1.36 -2.75 -1.85
CA GLU A 78 -0.59 -3.44 -0.80
C GLU A 78 0.92 -3.20 -0.94
N TYR A 79 1.43 -3.07 -2.17
CA TYR A 79 2.82 -2.69 -2.42
C TYR A 79 3.13 -1.28 -1.91
N VAL A 80 2.29 -0.31 -2.26
CA VAL A 80 2.43 1.08 -1.82
C VAL A 80 2.37 1.17 -0.30
N GLU A 81 1.37 0.54 0.32
CA GLU A 81 1.24 0.49 1.77
C GLU A 81 2.53 -0.02 2.43
N ALA A 82 3.03 -1.18 1.99
CA ALA A 82 4.20 -1.81 2.60
C ALA A 82 5.50 -1.00 2.42
N ILE A 83 5.76 -0.49 1.21
CA ILE A 83 6.99 0.25 0.92
C ILE A 83 6.97 1.62 1.58
N VAL A 84 5.85 2.36 1.49
CA VAL A 84 5.75 3.67 2.14
C VAL A 84 5.84 3.50 3.65
N PHE A 85 5.21 2.48 4.24
CA PHE A 85 5.33 2.19 5.67
C PHE A 85 6.78 1.94 6.08
N TYR A 86 7.50 1.08 5.35
CA TYR A 86 8.92 0.82 5.60
C TYR A 86 9.78 2.10 5.50
N GLU A 87 9.63 2.86 4.43
CA GLU A 87 10.40 4.09 4.18
C GLU A 87 10.09 5.17 5.22
N PHE A 88 8.83 5.30 5.63
CA PHE A 88 8.42 6.25 6.66
C PHE A 88 9.03 5.89 8.02
N ILE A 89 8.98 4.60 8.41
CA ILE A 89 9.48 4.18 9.72
C ILE A 89 11.01 4.22 9.78
N LYS A 90 11.70 3.66 8.78
CA LYS A 90 13.16 3.51 8.76
C LYS A 90 13.89 4.77 8.29
N ASN A 91 13.41 5.38 7.21
CA ASN A 91 14.12 6.45 6.50
C ASN A 91 13.45 7.83 6.67
N LYS A 92 12.33 7.91 7.40
CA LYS A 92 11.57 9.15 7.67
C LYS A 92 11.21 9.92 6.39
N ARG A 93 10.90 9.19 5.31
CA ARG A 93 10.51 9.75 4.01
C ARG A 93 9.30 9.03 3.42
N ILE A 94 8.71 9.64 2.40
CA ILE A 94 7.55 9.09 1.69
C ILE A 94 7.90 9.09 0.20
N PRO A 95 8.09 7.91 -0.41
CA PRO A 95 8.30 7.83 -1.85
C PRO A 95 7.02 8.22 -2.58
N GLY A 96 7.17 9.02 -3.65
CA GLY A 96 6.05 9.43 -4.50
C GLY A 96 5.66 8.34 -5.50
N PHE A 97 4.45 8.45 -6.10
CA PHE A 97 3.95 7.47 -7.07
C PHE A 97 4.88 7.28 -8.29
N ILE A 98 5.59 8.33 -8.72
CA ILE A 98 6.58 8.26 -9.81
C ILE A 98 7.79 7.42 -9.41
N GLU A 99 8.27 7.54 -8.17
CA GLU A 99 9.40 6.74 -7.66
C GLU A 99 9.02 5.26 -7.57
N LEU A 100 7.77 4.99 -7.20
CA LEU A 100 7.23 3.63 -7.05
C LEU A 100 6.74 3.00 -8.36
N ASP A 101 6.68 3.77 -9.44
CA ASP A 101 6.16 3.32 -10.75
C ASP A 101 4.74 2.73 -10.67
N VAL A 102 3.84 3.45 -9.97
CA VAL A 102 2.46 3.02 -9.73
C VAL A 102 1.45 4.05 -10.21
N GLY A 103 0.24 3.58 -10.53
CA GLY A 103 -0.89 4.44 -10.88
C GLY A 103 -1.30 5.36 -9.71
N VAL A 104 -1.77 6.57 -10.04
CA VAL A 104 -2.19 7.58 -9.05
C VAL A 104 -3.28 7.05 -8.13
N GLU A 105 -4.26 6.34 -8.66
CA GLU A 105 -5.37 5.81 -7.86
C GLU A 105 -4.91 4.72 -6.89
N ASP A 106 -4.09 3.76 -7.35
CA ASP A 106 -3.53 2.71 -6.49
C ASP A 106 -2.63 3.29 -5.39
N TYR A 107 -1.86 4.34 -5.72
CA TYR A 107 -1.05 5.06 -4.74
C TYR A 107 -1.90 5.69 -3.65
N LEU A 108 -2.93 6.47 -4.03
CA LEU A 108 -3.82 7.10 -3.05
C LEU A 108 -4.57 6.05 -2.22
N MET A 109 -5.00 4.96 -2.84
CA MET A 109 -5.66 3.86 -2.15
C MET A 109 -4.73 3.16 -1.15
N GLY A 110 -3.46 2.97 -1.48
CA GLY A 110 -2.45 2.42 -0.57
C GLY A 110 -2.11 3.37 0.59
N LEU A 111 -2.07 4.68 0.36
CA LEU A 111 -1.90 5.67 1.42
C LEU A 111 -3.07 5.69 2.40
N CYS A 112 -4.31 5.45 1.94
CA CYS A 112 -5.44 5.29 2.86
C CYS A 112 -5.26 4.09 3.79
N ASP A 113 -4.84 2.92 3.28
CA ASP A 113 -4.60 1.72 4.11
C ASP A 113 -3.44 1.92 5.09
N LEU A 114 -2.35 2.54 4.62
CA LEU A 114 -1.18 2.89 5.43
C LEU A 114 -1.55 3.60 6.74
N THR A 115 -2.56 4.47 6.73
CA THR A 115 -3.00 5.17 7.96
C THR A 115 -3.44 4.20 9.06
N GLY A 116 -3.97 3.03 8.70
CA GLY A 116 -4.34 1.97 9.64
C GLY A 116 -3.11 1.33 10.29
N GLU A 117 -2.09 0.98 9.50
CA GLU A 117 -0.84 0.42 10.04
C GLU A 117 -0.06 1.45 10.87
N LEU A 118 -0.11 2.73 10.51
CA LEU A 118 0.46 3.80 11.31
C LEU A 118 -0.29 3.99 12.64
N ALA A 119 -1.61 3.92 12.65
CA ALA A 119 -2.39 3.93 13.89
C ALA A 119 -2.09 2.71 14.77
N ARG A 120 -1.76 1.55 14.17
CA ARG A 120 -1.25 0.41 14.93
C ARG A 120 0.15 0.67 15.50
N LYS A 121 1.04 1.26 14.70
CA LYS A 121 2.41 1.59 15.11
C LYS A 121 2.43 2.63 16.23
N SER A 122 1.54 3.62 16.20
CA SER A 122 1.44 4.67 17.23
C SER A 122 1.07 4.08 18.58
N VAL A 123 0.14 3.12 18.63
CA VAL A 123 -0.20 2.38 19.86
C VAL A 123 1.02 1.63 20.39
N LEU A 124 1.77 0.93 19.54
CA LEU A 124 2.98 0.22 19.95
C LEU A 124 4.08 1.16 20.46
N ALA A 125 4.26 2.31 19.81
CA ALA A 125 5.20 3.34 20.25
C ALA A 125 4.79 3.94 21.61
N ALA A 126 3.49 4.18 21.80
CA ALA A 126 2.94 4.66 23.08
C ALA A 126 3.16 3.68 24.23
N ILE A 127 2.99 2.36 23.99
CA ILE A 127 3.30 1.32 24.98
C ILE A 127 4.77 1.38 25.41
N LYS A 128 5.67 1.75 24.50
CA LYS A 128 7.10 1.94 24.75
C LYS A 128 7.46 3.34 25.29
N ASN A 129 6.48 4.20 25.60
CA ASN A 129 6.66 5.61 25.96
C ASN A 129 7.46 6.44 24.93
N ASN A 130 7.45 6.03 23.66
CA ASN A 130 8.12 6.76 22.60
C ASN A 130 7.18 7.83 22.01
N VAL A 131 7.06 8.95 22.72
CA VAL A 131 6.18 10.07 22.34
C VAL A 131 6.56 10.65 20.98
N LYS A 132 7.87 10.72 20.66
CA LYS A 132 8.37 11.31 19.41
C LYS A 132 7.85 10.57 18.18
N ASP A 133 7.85 9.23 18.21
CA ASP A 133 7.33 8.46 17.08
C ASP A 133 5.80 8.60 16.96
N VAL A 134 5.07 8.71 18.08
CA VAL A 134 3.62 8.97 18.05
C VAL A 134 3.33 10.35 17.44
N GLU A 135 4.08 11.39 17.82
CA GLU A 135 3.96 12.73 17.26
C GLU A 135 4.27 12.75 15.77
N ALA A 136 5.37 12.11 15.34
CA ALA A 136 5.72 12.02 13.92
C ALA A 136 4.64 11.29 13.09
N ILE A 137 4.05 10.22 13.63
CA ILE A 137 2.93 9.51 12.99
C ILE A 137 1.70 10.41 12.90
N ARG A 138 1.36 11.12 13.98
CA ARG A 138 0.22 12.05 14.01
C ARG A 138 0.36 13.13 12.96
N ASP A 139 1.51 13.80 12.95
CA ASP A 139 1.80 14.91 12.02
C ASP A 139 1.68 14.44 10.57
N PHE A 140 2.24 13.26 10.24
CA PHE A 140 2.10 12.71 8.90
C PHE A 140 0.66 12.41 8.51
N VAL A 141 -0.13 11.77 9.38
CA VAL A 141 -1.52 11.43 9.07
C VAL A 141 -2.39 12.69 8.93
N ASP A 142 -2.10 13.74 9.70
CA ASP A 142 -2.77 15.04 9.60
C ASP A 142 -2.44 15.74 8.27
N ASP A 143 -1.15 15.81 7.89
CA ASP A 143 -0.73 16.35 6.59
C ASP A 143 -1.38 15.59 5.43
N LEU A 144 -1.40 14.26 5.50
CA LEU A 144 -2.06 13.41 4.52
C LEU A 144 -3.55 13.72 4.42
N HIS A 145 -4.24 13.87 5.56
CA HIS A 145 -5.65 14.22 5.60
C HIS A 145 -5.93 15.57 4.92
N LEU A 146 -5.09 16.58 5.19
CA LEU A 146 -5.18 17.91 4.59
C LEU A 146 -4.95 17.89 3.07
N GLU A 147 -4.00 17.11 2.57
CA GLU A 147 -3.81 16.95 1.12
C GLU A 147 -4.99 16.24 0.47
N PHE A 148 -5.55 15.20 1.11
CA PHE A 148 -6.74 14.51 0.61
C PHE A 148 -7.98 15.41 0.56
N LEU A 149 -8.12 16.36 1.50
CA LEU A 149 -9.21 17.35 1.47
C LEU A 149 -9.14 18.26 0.23
N LYS A 150 -7.94 18.53 -0.30
CA LYS A 150 -7.74 19.32 -1.52
C LYS A 150 -8.04 18.53 -2.79
N LEU A 151 -8.03 17.19 -2.70
CA LEU A 151 -8.46 16.33 -3.79
C LEU A 151 -9.99 16.41 -3.87
N ASN A 152 -10.50 16.96 -4.97
CA ASN A 152 -11.94 16.99 -5.26
C ASN A 152 -12.47 15.59 -5.62
N LEU A 153 -12.35 14.64 -4.69
CA LEU A 153 -12.72 13.24 -4.85
C LEU A 153 -14.22 13.13 -5.05
N ARG A 154 -14.62 12.64 -6.23
CA ARG A 154 -16.00 12.28 -6.55
C ARG A 154 -16.39 11.00 -5.81
N ASN A 155 -17.67 10.62 -5.91
CA ASN A 155 -18.17 9.35 -5.38
C ASN A 155 -17.36 8.17 -5.97
N GLY A 156 -16.91 7.24 -5.12
CA GLY A 156 -16.10 6.09 -5.53
C GLY A 156 -15.47 5.38 -4.32
N GLU A 157 -14.77 4.27 -4.58
CA GLU A 157 -14.11 3.49 -3.53
C GLU A 157 -13.06 4.31 -2.77
N LEU A 158 -12.27 5.13 -3.47
CA LEU A 158 -11.31 6.04 -2.85
C LEU A 158 -11.95 7.02 -1.86
N ARG A 159 -13.17 7.49 -2.13
CA ARG A 159 -13.89 8.37 -1.22
C ARG A 159 -14.34 7.64 0.06
N LYS A 160 -14.78 6.38 -0.06
CA LYS A 160 -15.12 5.55 1.11
C LYS A 160 -13.88 5.26 1.95
N LYS A 161 -12.76 4.98 1.29
CA LYS A 161 -11.48 4.68 1.93
C LYS A 161 -10.90 5.90 2.63
N TYR A 162 -11.05 7.09 2.05
CA TYR A 162 -10.66 8.35 2.67
C TYR A 162 -11.30 8.58 4.05
N ASP A 163 -12.53 8.12 4.29
CA ASP A 163 -13.15 8.26 5.62
C ASP A 163 -12.42 7.44 6.70
N SER A 164 -11.64 6.40 6.33
CA SER A 164 -10.80 5.66 7.29
C SER A 164 -9.67 6.52 7.86
N ILE A 165 -9.13 7.46 7.06
CA ILE A 165 -8.07 8.38 7.49
C ILE A 165 -8.53 9.18 8.71
N LYS A 166 -9.75 9.72 8.68
CA LYS A 166 -10.32 10.49 9.81
C LYS A 166 -10.41 9.66 11.09
N TRP A 167 -10.85 8.40 10.95
CA TRP A 167 -10.97 7.51 12.10
C TRP A 167 -9.59 7.15 12.67
N ASN A 168 -8.62 6.85 11.81
CA ASN A 168 -7.24 6.55 12.20
C ASN A 168 -6.55 7.77 12.84
N GLN A 169 -6.74 8.97 12.27
CA GLN A 169 -6.24 10.23 12.83
C GLN A 169 -6.72 10.42 14.27
N ARG A 170 -8.04 10.35 14.49
CA ARG A 170 -8.62 10.49 15.83
C ARG A 170 -8.06 9.47 16.81
N LYS A 171 -7.90 8.22 16.38
CA LYS A 171 -7.31 7.16 17.20
C LYS A 171 -5.87 7.48 17.61
N ILE A 172 -5.06 8.05 16.70
CA ILE A 172 -3.69 8.46 16.99
C ILE A 172 -3.68 9.64 17.98
N GLU A 173 -4.59 10.61 17.82
CA GLU A 173 -4.74 11.75 18.73
C GLU A 173 -5.12 11.30 20.15
N ASP A 174 -6.06 10.37 20.29
CA ASP A 174 -6.47 9.80 21.58
C ASP A 174 -5.28 9.11 22.29
N VAL A 175 -4.45 8.40 21.52
CA VAL A 175 -3.22 7.77 22.03
C VAL A 175 -2.22 8.83 22.52
N LEU A 176 -2.00 9.89 21.74
CA LEU A 176 -1.08 10.97 22.10
C LEU A 176 -1.57 11.75 23.33
N PHE A 177 -2.87 12.04 23.40
CA PHE A 177 -3.47 12.69 24.57
C PHE A 177 -3.27 11.86 25.84
N SER A 178 -3.47 10.55 25.75
CA SER A 178 -3.27 9.61 26.87
C SER A 178 -1.82 9.56 27.36
N LEU A 179 -0.84 9.83 26.49
CA LEU A 179 0.57 9.93 26.87
C LEU A 179 0.90 11.26 27.56
N LYS A 180 0.28 12.36 27.14
CA LYS A 180 0.54 13.70 27.70
C LYS A 180 -0.17 13.96 29.03
N THR A 181 -1.19 13.16 29.35
CA THR A 181 -1.98 13.28 30.59
C THR A 181 -1.55 12.31 31.69
N LYS A 182 -0.56 11.45 31.43
CA LYS A 182 0.15 10.65 32.44
C LYS A 182 1.30 11.44 33.05
#